data_AF-R0BCC1-F1
#
_entry.id   AF-R0BCC1-F1
#
_cell.length_a   1.000
_cell.length_b   1.000
_cell.length_c   1.000
_cell.angle_alpha   90.00
_cell.angle_beta   90.00
_cell.angle_gamma   90.00
#
_symmetry.space_group_name_H-M   'P 1'
#
loop_
_entity.id
_entity.type
_entity.pdbx_description
1 polymer ?
#
loop_
_entity_poly.entity_id
_entity_poly.type
_entity_poly.pdbx_seq_one_letter_code
_entity_poly.pdbx_strand_id
1 'polypeptide(L)'
;MESRQLYRVKEEDLPRLEKLLTGCFEHDPLYCKLIPDEEIRKRLLPELFACDLTEFYETCEIYSDSPEMNSLLVVSDETEPYNPLTYYLAEAWASLRTDEFLIKEDPSLKTLWKFMLGKDYLNSRWTAQLHRTERIHIIYLAVRPDMQHHGLAALLLGEVIRYADQHKLMISLETHNPDNVPLYEHFGFKVFGVMEKHFALRQYCLVREA
;
A
#
# COMPACT_ATOMS: atom_id res chain seq x y z
N MET A 1 -2.37 -13.94 8.24
CA MET A 1 -1.15 -14.59 7.74
C MET A 1 -0.20 -14.92 8.88
N GLU A 2 0.03 -16.19 9.21
CA GLU A 2 1.13 -16.55 10.11
C GLU A 2 2.47 -16.63 9.35
N SER A 3 3.50 -15.94 9.84
CA SER A 3 4.87 -16.04 9.32
C SER A 3 5.89 -16.31 10.42
N ARG A 4 6.85 -17.18 10.13
CA ARG A 4 8.04 -17.43 10.98
C ARG A 4 9.33 -16.84 10.40
N GLN A 5 9.27 -16.36 9.16
CA GLN A 5 10.43 -15.79 8.46
C GLN A 5 10.46 -14.27 8.52
N LEU A 6 9.29 -13.65 8.58
CA LEU A 6 9.16 -12.20 8.62
C LEU A 6 9.05 -11.70 10.05
N TYR A 7 9.61 -10.52 10.28
CA TYR A 7 9.43 -9.80 11.54
C TYR A 7 8.04 -9.18 11.56
N ARG A 8 7.22 -9.55 12.54
CA ARG A 8 5.94 -8.90 12.80
C ARG A 8 6.20 -7.53 13.41
N VAL A 9 5.72 -6.49 12.73
CA VAL A 9 5.91 -5.09 13.13
C VAL A 9 5.18 -4.80 14.43
N LYS A 10 5.82 -4.00 15.31
CA LYS A 10 5.26 -3.49 16.55
C LYS A 10 4.96 -2.01 16.42
N GLU A 11 4.12 -1.48 17.31
CA GLU A 11 3.77 -0.06 17.35
C GLU A 11 5.01 0.87 17.44
N GLU A 12 6.04 0.46 18.21
CA GLU A 12 7.31 1.21 18.34
C GLU A 12 8.12 1.31 17.03
N ASP A 13 7.79 0.48 16.03
CA ASP A 13 8.47 0.43 14.72
C ASP A 13 7.87 1.42 13.70
N LEU A 14 6.64 1.89 13.92
CA LEU A 14 5.90 2.73 12.95
C LEU A 14 6.67 3.98 12.49
N PRO A 15 7.36 4.74 13.37
CA PRO A 15 8.14 5.90 12.92
C PRO A 15 9.31 5.56 11.99
N ARG A 16 9.82 4.32 12.03
CA ARG A 16 10.88 3.87 11.12
C ARG A 16 10.29 3.46 9.76
N LEU A 17 9.10 2.88 9.77
CA LEU A 17 8.37 2.52 8.56
C LEU A 17 7.85 3.75 7.81
N GLU A 18 7.43 4.79 8.53
CA GLU A 18 7.05 6.07 7.92
C GLU A 18 8.20 6.67 7.11
N LYS A 19 9.42 6.67 7.67
CA LYS A 19 10.62 7.10 6.95
C LYS A 19 10.95 6.22 5.75
N LEU A 20 10.79 4.90 5.89
CA LEU A 20 11.00 3.97 4.79
C LEU A 20 10.00 4.25 3.65
N LEU A 21 8.71 4.36 3.96
CA LEU A 21 7.67 4.64 2.98
C LEU A 21 7.91 5.99 2.30
N THR A 22 8.19 7.04 3.06
CA THR A 22 8.51 8.37 2.51
C THR A 22 9.64 8.28 1.49
N GLY A 23 10.75 7.61 1.82
CA GLY A 23 11.88 7.45 0.91
C GLY A 23 11.58 6.56 -0.31
N CYS A 24 10.75 5.53 -0.15
CA CYS A 24 10.37 4.64 -1.27
C CYS A 24 9.42 5.32 -2.26
N PHE A 25 8.51 6.16 -1.77
CA PHE A 25 7.40 6.71 -2.54
C PHE A 25 7.55 8.19 -2.91
N GLU A 26 8.65 8.84 -2.53
CA GLU A 26 8.93 10.26 -2.86
C GLU A 26 8.79 10.57 -4.36
N HIS A 27 9.19 9.62 -5.20
CA HIS A 27 9.16 9.69 -6.66
C HIS A 27 8.17 8.71 -7.31
N ASP A 28 7.29 8.08 -6.51
CA ASP A 28 6.30 7.17 -7.07
C ASP A 28 5.31 7.93 -7.98
N PRO A 29 4.95 7.36 -9.15
CA PRO A 29 4.05 8.02 -10.10
C PRO A 29 2.71 8.46 -9.51
N LEU A 30 2.15 7.72 -8.54
CA LEU A 30 0.90 8.08 -7.89
C LEU A 30 1.04 9.41 -7.14
N TYR A 31 1.97 9.47 -6.19
CA TYR A 31 2.14 10.65 -5.34
C TYR A 31 2.66 11.85 -6.13
N CYS A 32 3.48 11.65 -7.16
CA CYS A 32 3.90 12.73 -8.07
C CYS A 32 2.71 13.32 -8.85
N LYS A 33 1.67 12.54 -9.16
CA LYS A 33 0.47 13.04 -9.85
C LYS A 33 -0.52 13.71 -8.89
N LEU A 34 -0.71 13.13 -7.71
CA LEU A 34 -1.58 13.67 -6.65
C LEU A 34 -1.02 14.96 -6.06
N ILE A 35 0.29 15.02 -5.82
CA ILE A 35 1.02 16.15 -5.24
C ILE A 35 2.18 16.54 -6.18
N PRO A 36 1.92 17.33 -7.24
CA PRO A 36 2.97 17.65 -8.23
C PRO A 36 4.10 18.52 -7.67
N ASP A 37 3.76 19.42 -6.75
CA ASP A 37 4.74 20.29 -6.12
C ASP A 37 5.62 19.45 -5.18
N GLU A 38 6.91 19.40 -5.48
CA GLU A 38 7.89 18.56 -4.77
C GLU A 38 8.07 18.99 -3.32
N GLU A 39 8.08 20.29 -3.04
CA GLU A 39 8.30 20.80 -1.69
C GLU A 39 7.07 20.56 -0.82
N ILE A 40 5.87 20.71 -1.38
CA ILE A 40 4.63 20.30 -0.70
C ILE A 40 4.64 18.78 -0.48
N ARG A 41 5.01 17.98 -1.48
CA ARG A 41 5.05 16.50 -1.37
C ARG A 41 6.02 16.03 -0.28
N LYS A 42 7.21 16.62 -0.18
CA LYS A 42 8.19 16.30 0.89
C LYS A 42 7.64 16.55 2.30
N ARG A 43 6.78 17.56 2.47
CA ARG A 43 6.14 17.86 3.76
C ARG A 43 4.92 16.99 4.04
N LEU A 44 4.17 16.62 3.00
CA LEU A 44 2.93 15.84 3.11
C LEU A 44 3.12 14.34 3.27
N LEU A 45 4.06 13.73 2.52
CA LEU A 45 4.23 12.28 2.52
C LEU A 45 4.50 11.67 3.91
N PRO A 46 5.35 12.25 4.78
CA PRO A 46 5.55 11.73 6.13
C PRO A 46 4.26 11.61 6.94
N GLU A 47 3.42 12.66 6.95
CA GLU A 47 2.16 12.65 7.71
C GLU A 47 1.14 11.69 7.08
N LEU A 48 1.08 11.61 5.75
CA LEU A 48 0.23 10.66 5.04
C LEU A 48 0.58 9.22 5.44
N PHE A 49 1.86 8.86 5.38
CA PHE A 49 2.30 7.51 5.75
C PHE A 49 2.18 7.24 7.25
N ALA A 50 2.33 8.24 8.11
CA ALA A 50 2.05 8.10 9.53
C ALA A 50 0.57 7.76 9.79
N CYS A 51 -0.35 8.43 9.08
CA CYS A 51 -1.79 8.14 9.16
C CYS A 51 -2.10 6.72 8.66
N ASP A 52 -1.64 6.37 7.45
CA ASP A 52 -1.81 5.04 6.87
C ASP A 52 -1.30 3.94 7.80
N LEU A 53 -0.08 4.08 8.32
CA LEU A 53 0.52 3.07 9.21
C LEU A 53 -0.24 2.92 10.53
N THR A 54 -0.80 4.00 11.06
CA THR A 54 -1.62 3.95 12.28
C THR A 54 -2.90 3.16 12.01
N GLU A 55 -3.59 3.44 10.91
CA GLU A 55 -4.80 2.71 10.51
C GLU A 55 -4.49 1.22 10.22
N PHE A 56 -3.43 0.95 9.46
CA PHE A 56 -3.07 -0.42 9.09
C PHE A 56 -2.56 -1.24 10.27
N TYR A 57 -2.01 -0.61 11.30
CA TYR A 57 -1.62 -1.35 12.50
C TYR A 57 -2.83 -1.92 13.25
N GLU A 58 -3.99 -1.25 13.19
CA GLU A 58 -5.23 -1.70 13.81
C GLU A 58 -6.03 -2.69 12.94
N THR A 59 -5.90 -2.57 11.62
CA THR A 59 -6.81 -3.22 10.65
C THR A 59 -6.15 -4.28 9.79
N CYS A 60 -4.82 -4.27 9.69
CA CYS A 60 -4.06 -5.07 8.74
C CYS A 60 -2.92 -5.81 9.42
N GLU A 61 -2.21 -6.60 8.61
CA GLU A 61 -1.01 -7.30 9.02
C GLU A 61 0.23 -6.67 8.43
N ILE A 62 1.12 -6.23 9.31
CA ILE A 62 2.34 -5.50 8.93
C ILE A 62 3.58 -6.35 9.26
N TYR A 63 4.41 -6.54 8.24
CA TYR A 63 5.64 -7.32 8.29
C TYR A 63 6.84 -6.55 7.73
N SER A 64 8.02 -6.90 8.22
CA SER A 64 9.32 -6.45 7.73
C SER A 64 10.24 -7.66 7.54
N ASP A 65 11.37 -7.48 6.85
CA ASP A 65 12.44 -8.48 6.76
C ASP A 65 13.06 -8.78 8.12
N SER A 66 13.21 -7.75 8.96
CA SER A 66 13.92 -7.83 10.24
C SER A 66 13.60 -6.62 11.14
N PRO A 67 14.07 -6.59 12.41
CA PRO A 67 13.95 -5.43 13.31
C PRO A 67 14.59 -4.13 12.79
N GLU A 68 15.45 -4.21 11.76
CA GLU A 68 16.11 -3.07 11.12
C GLU A 68 15.20 -2.30 10.14
N MET A 69 14.01 -2.85 9.80
CA MET A 69 13.02 -2.24 8.92
C MET A 69 13.57 -1.87 7.54
N ASN A 70 14.25 -2.79 6.83
CA ASN A 70 14.75 -2.50 5.48
C ASN A 70 13.67 -2.68 4.42
N SER A 71 12.56 -3.30 4.78
CA SER A 71 11.43 -3.55 3.90
C SER A 71 10.11 -3.53 4.69
N LEU A 72 9.02 -3.38 3.95
CA LEU A 72 7.67 -3.34 4.49
C LEU A 72 6.76 -4.16 3.58
N LEU A 73 5.92 -4.97 4.22
CA LEU A 73 4.80 -5.65 3.62
C LEU A 73 3.56 -5.37 4.49
N VAL A 74 2.53 -4.79 3.88
CA VAL A 74 1.21 -4.64 4.51
C VAL A 74 0.22 -5.50 3.74
N VAL A 75 -0.41 -6.45 4.44
CA VAL A 75 -1.43 -7.32 3.86
C VAL A 75 -2.75 -7.25 4.62
N SER A 76 -3.82 -7.41 3.86
CA SER A 76 -5.20 -7.47 4.33
C SER A 76 -5.76 -8.85 4.00
N ASP A 77 -6.22 -9.60 5.01
CA ASP A 77 -6.86 -10.90 4.82
C ASP A 77 -8.38 -10.73 4.70
N GLU A 78 -8.88 -10.82 3.47
CA GLU A 78 -10.27 -10.51 3.14
C GLU A 78 -11.23 -11.67 3.48
N THR A 79 -10.70 -12.76 4.03
CA THR A 79 -11.53 -13.86 4.55
C THR A 79 -12.14 -13.54 5.91
N GLU A 80 -11.52 -12.64 6.67
CA GLU A 80 -11.98 -12.29 8.01
C GLU A 80 -12.98 -11.14 7.96
N PRO A 81 -14.11 -11.23 8.70
CA PRO A 81 -15.04 -10.13 8.79
C PRO A 81 -14.40 -8.98 9.60
N TYR A 82 -14.15 -7.84 8.94
CA TYR A 82 -13.75 -6.62 9.62
C TYR A 82 -14.86 -6.11 10.54
N ASN A 83 -14.47 -5.45 11.65
CA ASN A 83 -15.42 -4.64 12.40
C ASN A 83 -15.73 -3.37 11.59
N PRO A 84 -16.95 -3.20 11.05
CA PRO A 84 -17.26 -2.09 10.17
C PRO A 84 -17.12 -0.74 10.88
N LEU A 85 -17.44 -0.69 12.18
CA LEU A 85 -17.34 0.55 12.96
C LEU A 85 -15.89 1.00 13.11
N THR A 86 -14.98 0.07 13.44
CA THR A 86 -13.56 0.37 13.56
C THR A 86 -12.98 0.81 12.22
N TYR A 87 -13.32 0.11 11.14
CA TYR A 87 -12.89 0.44 9.78
C TYR A 87 -13.35 1.86 9.36
N TYR A 88 -14.65 2.17 9.49
CA TYR A 88 -15.16 3.50 9.11
C TYR A 88 -14.64 4.62 10.01
N LEU A 89 -14.41 4.36 11.30
CA LEU A 89 -13.80 5.33 12.20
C LEU A 89 -12.35 5.59 11.81
N ALA A 90 -11.57 4.55 11.53
CA ALA A 90 -10.19 4.68 11.07
C ALA A 90 -10.12 5.46 9.74
N GLU A 91 -10.94 5.08 8.74
CA GLU A 91 -11.02 5.78 7.45
C GLU A 91 -11.41 7.26 7.65
N ALA A 92 -12.40 7.55 8.52
CA ALA A 92 -12.84 8.91 8.79
C ALA A 92 -11.78 9.74 9.52
N TRP A 93 -11.09 9.16 10.51
CA TRP A 93 -10.00 9.83 11.23
C TRP A 93 -8.80 10.11 10.33
N ALA A 94 -8.39 9.12 9.52
CA ALA A 94 -7.32 9.27 8.54
C ALA A 94 -7.67 10.34 7.50
N SER A 95 -8.90 10.34 6.98
CA SER A 95 -9.37 11.37 6.04
C SER A 95 -9.37 12.76 6.68
N LEU A 96 -9.89 12.91 7.91
CA LEU A 96 -9.94 14.21 8.59
C LEU A 96 -8.54 14.78 8.86
N ARG A 97 -7.61 13.95 9.34
CA ARG A 97 -6.21 14.32 9.57
C ARG A 97 -5.52 14.73 8.27
N THR A 98 -5.68 13.90 7.24
CA THR A 98 -5.07 14.13 5.92
C THR A 98 -5.62 15.43 5.32
N ASP A 99 -6.93 15.64 5.35
CA ASP A 99 -7.56 16.84 4.79
C ASP A 99 -7.13 18.11 5.55
N GLU A 100 -7.10 18.08 6.89
CA GLU A 100 -6.61 19.20 7.70
C GLU A 100 -5.17 19.58 7.35
N PHE A 101 -4.30 18.57 7.23
CA PHE A 101 -2.89 18.78 6.90
C PHE A 101 -2.69 19.25 5.45
N LEU A 102 -3.46 18.70 4.50
CA LEU A 102 -3.48 19.14 3.11
C LEU A 102 -3.88 20.61 2.98
N ILE A 103 -4.90 21.06 3.72
CA ILE A 103 -5.34 22.46 3.75
C ILE A 103 -4.24 23.37 4.31
N LYS A 104 -3.54 22.91 5.36
CA LYS A 104 -2.47 23.66 6.01
C LYS A 104 -1.25 23.82 5.10
N GLU A 105 -0.83 22.75 4.42
CA GLU A 105 0.38 22.73 3.59
C GLU A 105 0.17 23.27 2.17
N ASP A 106 -1.07 23.20 1.66
CA ASP A 106 -1.49 23.83 0.41
C ASP A 106 -2.79 24.63 0.63
N PRO A 107 -2.68 25.90 1.09
CA PRO A 107 -3.84 26.78 1.28
C PRO A 107 -4.63 27.05 0.00
N SER A 108 -4.08 26.74 -1.18
CA SER A 108 -4.80 26.87 -2.45
C SER A 108 -5.82 25.76 -2.70
N LEU A 109 -5.85 24.72 -1.85
CA LEU A 109 -6.75 23.55 -1.91
C LEU A 109 -6.61 22.71 -3.18
N LYS A 110 -5.62 22.98 -4.03
CA LYS A 110 -5.39 22.23 -5.28
C LYS A 110 -5.04 20.79 -4.98
N THR A 111 -4.20 20.56 -3.98
CA THR A 111 -3.79 19.23 -3.57
C THR A 111 -4.95 18.46 -2.95
N LEU A 112 -5.73 19.08 -2.06
CA LEU A 112 -6.96 18.50 -1.53
C LEU A 112 -7.94 18.10 -2.65
N TRP A 113 -8.14 18.97 -3.65
CA TRP A 113 -9.00 18.67 -4.79
C TRP A 113 -8.48 17.48 -5.63
N LYS A 114 -7.16 17.38 -5.81
CA LYS A 114 -6.53 16.23 -6.48
C LYS A 114 -6.65 14.94 -5.68
N PHE A 115 -6.54 14.99 -4.36
CA PHE A 115 -6.79 13.83 -3.49
C PHE A 115 -8.24 13.37 -3.59
N MET A 116 -9.21 14.29 -3.56
CA MET A 116 -10.62 13.96 -3.76
C MET A 116 -10.86 13.29 -5.14
N LEU A 117 -10.26 13.82 -6.21
CA LEU A 117 -10.34 13.19 -7.55
C LEU A 117 -9.55 11.87 -7.63
N GLY A 118 -8.52 11.73 -6.82
CA GLY A 118 -7.63 10.58 -6.76
C GLY A 118 -8.05 9.49 -5.80
N LYS A 119 -9.10 9.70 -4.98
CA LYS A 119 -9.61 8.72 -4.00
C LYS A 119 -9.85 7.35 -4.63
N ASP A 120 -10.22 7.36 -5.90
CA ASP A 120 -10.50 6.20 -6.72
C ASP A 120 -9.27 5.37 -7.14
N TYR A 121 -8.06 5.91 -7.00
CA TYR A 121 -6.77 5.20 -7.13
C TYR A 121 -6.22 4.71 -5.80
N LEU A 122 -6.73 5.25 -4.69
CA LEU A 122 -6.33 4.92 -3.32
C LEU A 122 -7.19 3.81 -2.72
N ASN A 123 -8.07 3.19 -3.52
CA ASN A 123 -8.94 2.13 -3.05
C ASN A 123 -8.90 0.91 -3.98
N SER A 124 -9.18 -0.25 -3.38
CA SER A 124 -9.16 -1.54 -4.07
C SER A 124 -10.54 -1.89 -4.68
N ARG A 125 -11.36 -0.90 -5.06
CA ARG A 125 -12.75 -1.14 -5.55
C ARG A 125 -12.83 -2.06 -6.77
N TRP A 126 -11.76 -2.13 -7.56
CA TRP A 126 -11.67 -3.06 -8.70
C TRP A 126 -11.76 -4.53 -8.27
N THR A 127 -11.36 -4.86 -7.04
CA THR A 127 -11.42 -6.22 -6.49
C THR A 127 -12.86 -6.74 -6.36
N ALA A 128 -13.87 -5.87 -6.33
CA ALA A 128 -15.28 -6.27 -6.40
C ALA A 128 -15.62 -7.07 -7.67
N GLN A 129 -14.82 -6.94 -8.73
CA GLN A 129 -14.96 -7.67 -9.99
C GLN A 129 -14.36 -9.09 -9.92
N LEU A 130 -13.58 -9.42 -8.89
CA LEU A 130 -12.94 -10.73 -8.74
C LEU A 130 -13.91 -11.81 -8.26
N HIS A 131 -15.09 -11.43 -7.76
CA HIS A 131 -16.14 -12.34 -7.28
C HIS A 131 -15.65 -13.44 -6.31
N ARG A 132 -14.56 -13.18 -5.57
CA ARG A 132 -13.98 -14.06 -4.55
C ARG A 132 -13.55 -13.27 -3.32
N THR A 133 -13.97 -13.72 -2.15
CA THR A 133 -13.56 -13.18 -0.84
C THR A 133 -12.39 -13.95 -0.23
N GLU A 134 -12.10 -15.16 -0.73
CA GLU A 134 -10.94 -15.97 -0.32
C GLU A 134 -9.64 -15.40 -0.90
N ARG A 135 -9.19 -14.27 -0.34
CA ARG A 135 -8.15 -13.44 -0.94
C ARG A 135 -7.29 -12.73 0.10
N ILE A 136 -6.00 -12.62 -0.21
CA ILE A 136 -5.08 -11.67 0.43
C ILE A 136 -4.90 -10.45 -0.49
N HIS A 137 -5.03 -9.27 0.07
CA HIS A 137 -4.62 -8.03 -0.58
C HIS A 137 -3.22 -7.62 -0.11
N ILE A 138 -2.31 -7.32 -1.03
CA ILE A 138 -1.06 -6.63 -0.69
C ILE A 138 -1.31 -5.13 -0.90
N ILE A 139 -1.38 -4.39 0.21
CA ILE A 139 -1.61 -2.93 0.22
C ILE A 139 -0.29 -2.20 -0.05
N TYR A 140 0.76 -2.58 0.69
CA TYR A 140 2.10 -2.03 0.50
C TYR A 140 3.14 -3.14 0.36
N LEU A 141 4.05 -2.92 -0.58
CA LEU A 141 5.32 -3.63 -0.69
C LEU A 141 6.41 -2.59 -0.96
N ALA A 142 7.33 -2.42 -0.01
CA ALA A 142 8.38 -1.43 -0.12
C ALA A 142 9.72 -1.99 0.36
N VAL A 143 10.80 -1.59 -0.30
CA VAL A 143 12.17 -1.92 0.08
C VAL A 143 12.99 -0.64 0.03
N ARG A 144 13.69 -0.35 1.13
CA ARG A 144 14.53 0.85 1.27
C ARG A 144 15.46 0.96 0.06
N PRO A 145 15.61 2.14 -0.57
CA PRO A 145 16.35 2.27 -1.83
C PRO A 145 17.75 1.67 -1.85
N ASP A 146 18.52 1.85 -0.76
CA ASP A 146 19.87 1.31 -0.59
C ASP A 146 19.92 -0.21 -0.35
N MET A 147 18.78 -0.83 -0.03
CA MET A 147 18.62 -2.26 0.23
C MET A 147 17.88 -2.98 -0.91
N GLN A 148 17.55 -2.29 -2.00
CA GLN A 148 17.00 -2.92 -3.20
C GLN A 148 18.00 -3.88 -3.84
N HIS A 149 17.50 -4.84 -4.64
CA HIS A 149 18.30 -5.89 -5.29
C HIS A 149 19.02 -6.87 -4.35
N HIS A 150 18.72 -6.86 -3.04
CA HIS A 150 19.23 -7.83 -2.06
C HIS A 150 18.24 -8.97 -1.74
N GLY A 151 17.20 -9.15 -2.57
CA GLY A 151 16.22 -10.23 -2.41
C GLY A 151 15.11 -9.98 -1.37
N LEU A 152 15.04 -8.79 -0.76
CA LEU A 152 14.02 -8.49 0.27
C LEU A 152 12.59 -8.53 -0.27
N ALA A 153 12.33 -7.98 -1.47
CA ALA A 153 11.01 -8.10 -2.09
C ALA A 153 10.63 -9.57 -2.37
N ALA A 154 11.62 -10.40 -2.76
CA ALA A 154 11.41 -11.82 -3.00
C ALA A 154 11.11 -12.58 -1.71
N LEU A 155 11.77 -12.23 -0.60
CA LEU A 155 11.47 -12.76 0.73
C LEU A 155 10.02 -12.45 1.14
N LEU A 156 9.63 -11.19 1.05
CA LEU A 156 8.27 -10.74 1.42
C LEU A 156 7.19 -11.40 0.56
N LEU A 157 7.32 -11.32 -0.77
CA LEU A 157 6.36 -11.93 -1.69
C LEU A 157 6.32 -13.45 -1.56
N GLY A 158 7.48 -14.09 -1.41
CA GLY A 158 7.57 -15.53 -1.22
C GLY A 158 6.79 -16.03 -0.01
N GLU A 159 6.81 -15.27 1.09
CA GLU A 159 6.06 -15.64 2.29
C GLU A 159 4.55 -15.49 2.13
N VAL A 160 4.08 -14.38 1.52
CA VAL A 160 2.65 -14.20 1.20
C VAL A 160 2.17 -15.30 0.27
N ILE A 161 2.95 -15.61 -0.78
CA ILE A 161 2.64 -16.67 -1.74
C ILE A 161 2.57 -18.03 -1.06
N ARG A 162 3.55 -18.35 -0.21
CA ARG A 162 3.55 -19.60 0.56
C ARG A 162 2.30 -19.72 1.42
N TYR A 163 1.91 -18.65 2.13
CA TYR A 163 0.72 -18.66 2.95
C TYR A 163 -0.56 -18.81 2.10
N ALA A 164 -0.68 -18.03 1.03
CA ALA A 164 -1.82 -18.09 0.13
C ALA A 164 -1.99 -19.48 -0.52
N ASP A 165 -0.90 -20.08 -1.01
CA ASP A 165 -0.91 -21.44 -1.60
C ASP A 165 -1.36 -22.49 -0.58
N GLN A 166 -0.91 -22.39 0.68
CA GLN A 166 -1.32 -23.31 1.74
C GLN A 166 -2.81 -23.22 2.09
N HIS A 167 -3.38 -22.02 1.97
CA HIS A 167 -4.78 -21.73 2.33
C HIS A 167 -5.71 -21.63 1.11
N LYS A 168 -5.17 -21.85 -0.10
CA LYS A 168 -5.87 -21.73 -1.38
C LYS A 168 -6.51 -20.34 -1.60
N LEU A 169 -5.78 -19.30 -1.21
CA LEU A 169 -6.21 -17.92 -1.33
C LEU A 169 -5.68 -17.30 -2.63
N MET A 170 -6.51 -16.49 -3.29
CA MET A 170 -6.04 -15.60 -4.33
C MET A 170 -5.18 -14.49 -3.70
N ILE A 171 -4.19 -13.98 -4.42
CA ILE A 171 -3.47 -12.76 -4.04
C ILE A 171 -3.81 -11.68 -5.04
N SER A 172 -3.99 -10.45 -4.55
CA SER A 172 -4.23 -9.28 -5.38
C SER A 172 -3.41 -8.10 -4.92
N LEU A 173 -3.05 -7.24 -5.86
CA LEU A 173 -2.37 -5.98 -5.60
C LEU A 173 -2.59 -5.03 -6.78
N GLU A 174 -2.21 -3.78 -6.58
CA GLU A 174 -2.11 -2.80 -7.65
C GLU A 174 -0.77 -2.07 -7.61
N THR A 175 -0.34 -1.60 -8.77
CA THR A 175 0.79 -0.68 -8.86
C THR A 175 0.52 0.41 -9.89
N HIS A 176 1.02 1.61 -9.59
CA HIS A 176 0.98 2.76 -10.50
C HIS A 176 2.31 2.94 -11.26
N ASN A 177 3.31 2.12 -10.93
CA ASN A 177 4.59 2.11 -11.59
C ASN A 177 4.67 0.90 -12.56
N PRO A 178 4.68 1.11 -13.89
CA PRO A 178 4.76 0.01 -14.85
C PRO A 178 6.04 -0.82 -14.71
N ASP A 179 7.12 -0.23 -14.20
CA ASP A 179 8.41 -0.92 -14.02
C ASP A 179 8.34 -2.02 -12.94
N ASN A 180 7.33 -1.96 -12.06
CA ASN A 180 7.09 -3.00 -11.07
C ASN A 180 6.33 -4.21 -11.65
N VAL A 181 5.67 -4.08 -12.81
CA VAL A 181 4.86 -5.17 -13.38
C VAL A 181 5.69 -6.43 -13.68
N PRO A 182 6.88 -6.35 -14.32
CA PRO A 182 7.70 -7.53 -14.58
C PRO A 182 8.15 -8.26 -13.31
N LEU A 183 8.36 -7.53 -12.20
CA LEU A 183 8.67 -8.14 -10.90
C LEU A 183 7.50 -9.04 -10.46
N TYR A 184 6.27 -8.53 -10.48
CA TYR A 184 5.11 -9.32 -10.06
C TYR A 184 4.83 -10.49 -11.01
N GLU A 185 4.99 -10.30 -12.32
CA GLU A 185 4.86 -11.38 -13.30
C GLU A 185 5.86 -12.52 -13.06
N HIS A 186 7.10 -12.19 -12.65
CA HIS A 186 8.09 -13.18 -12.24
C HIS A 186 7.62 -14.06 -11.07
N PHE A 187 6.83 -13.50 -10.14
CA PHE A 187 6.22 -14.21 -9.02
C PHE A 187 4.87 -14.90 -9.36
N GLY A 188 4.51 -14.94 -10.65
CA GLY A 188 3.31 -15.64 -11.13
C GLY A 188 2.02 -14.81 -11.08
N PHE A 189 2.12 -13.52 -10.76
CA PHE A 189 0.98 -12.62 -10.92
C PHE A 189 0.67 -12.38 -12.40
N LYS A 190 -0.58 -12.11 -12.71
CA LYS A 190 -1.07 -11.74 -14.03
C LYS A 190 -1.79 -10.41 -13.94
N VAL A 191 -1.62 -9.57 -14.94
CA VAL A 191 -2.43 -8.34 -15.08
C VAL A 191 -3.88 -8.75 -15.32
N PHE A 192 -4.75 -8.46 -14.35
CA PHE A 192 -6.19 -8.65 -14.46
C PHE A 192 -6.83 -7.51 -15.27
N GLY A 193 -6.33 -6.29 -15.07
CA GLY A 193 -6.81 -5.11 -15.79
C GLY A 193 -5.85 -3.94 -15.64
N VAL A 194 -5.98 -2.97 -16.54
CA VAL A 194 -5.29 -1.68 -16.45
C VAL A 194 -6.36 -0.59 -16.44
N MET A 195 -6.41 0.17 -15.34
CA MET A 195 -7.37 1.25 -15.17
C MET A 195 -6.68 2.59 -15.41
N GLU A 196 -7.37 3.49 -16.10
CA GLU A 196 -6.96 4.88 -16.28
C GLU A 196 -8.20 5.75 -16.05
N LYS A 197 -8.17 6.60 -15.01
CA LYS A 197 -9.32 7.40 -14.56
C LYS A 197 -9.05 8.89 -14.78
N HIS A 198 -9.05 9.67 -13.71
CA HIS A 198 -9.01 11.14 -13.74
C HIS A 198 -7.62 11.71 -14.03
N PHE A 199 -6.58 10.89 -13.93
CA PHE A 199 -5.22 11.27 -14.25
C PHE A 199 -4.72 10.42 -15.41
N ALA A 200 -3.82 10.98 -16.23
CA ALA A 200 -3.01 10.20 -17.18
C ALA A 200 -1.97 9.37 -16.37
N LEU A 201 -2.52 8.44 -15.57
CA LEU A 201 -1.86 7.55 -14.65
C LEU A 201 -2.60 6.22 -14.71
N ARG A 202 -1.85 5.18 -15.04
CA ARG A 202 -2.37 3.82 -15.13
C ARG A 202 -2.22 3.13 -13.79
N GLN A 203 -3.26 2.43 -13.38
CA GLN A 203 -3.25 1.48 -12.28
C GLN A 203 -3.27 0.08 -12.87
N TYR A 204 -2.19 -0.67 -12.66
CA TYR A 204 -2.10 -2.07 -13.07
C TYR A 204 -2.66 -2.90 -11.92
N CYS A 205 -3.79 -3.55 -12.14
CA CYS A 205 -4.43 -4.45 -11.19
C CYS A 205 -3.92 -5.86 -11.47
N LEU A 206 -3.25 -6.49 -10.51
CA LEU A 206 -2.64 -7.80 -10.67
C LEU A 206 -3.24 -8.82 -9.70
N VAL A 207 -3.37 -10.05 -10.18
CA VAL A 207 -3.83 -11.18 -9.38
C VAL A 207 -2.90 -12.37 -9.54
N ARG A 208 -2.77 -13.16 -8.47
CA ARG A 208 -2.22 -14.51 -8.51
C ARG A 208 -3.31 -15.46 -8.04
N GLU A 209 -3.67 -16.39 -8.91
CA GLU A 209 -4.62 -17.45 -8.56
C GLU A 209 -4.03 -18.39 -7.49
N ALA A 210 -4.93 -19.06 -6.76
CA ALA A 210 -4.63 -20.11 -5.79
C ALA A 210 -4.13 -21.41 -6.44
#